data_AF-A0A9E1VF16-F1
#
_entry.id   AF-A0A9E1VF16-F1
#
_cell.length_a   1.000
_cell.length_b   1.000
_cell.length_c   1.000
_cell.angle_alpha   90.00
_cell.angle_beta   90.00
_cell.angle_gamma   90.00
#
_symmetry.space_group_name_H-M   'P 1'
#
loop_
_entity.id
_entity.type
_entity.pdbx_description
1 polymer ?
#
loop_
_entity_poly.entity_id
_entity_poly.type
_entity_poly.pdbx_seq_one_letter_code
_entity_poly.pdbx_strand_id
1 'polypeptide(L)' 'EDNKGIVNNLTMIISSNMDVFIHSINIAGNEGIFDGKLSISVKNRTQLNKLIESIKKVDGVKKVERVNTM' A
#
# COMPACT_ATOMS: atom_id res chain seq x y z
N GLU A 1 1.90 21.35 3.44
CA GLU A 1 3.06 20.66 4.06
C GLU A 1 2.75 19.24 4.54
N ASP A 2 1.56 18.67 4.26
CA ASP A 2 1.08 17.41 4.87
C ASP A 2 1.51 16.08 4.22
N ASN A 3 2.34 16.10 3.18
CA ASN A 3 2.70 14.86 2.47
C ASN A 3 3.95 14.15 3.02
N LYS A 4 4.67 14.78 3.96
CA LYS A 4 5.89 14.21 4.56
C LYS A 4 5.51 13.10 5.54
N GLY A 5 5.44 11.86 5.05
CA GLY A 5 5.26 10.68 5.91
C GLY A 5 4.31 9.62 5.37
N ILE A 6 3.53 9.92 4.31
CA ILE A 6 2.57 8.99 3.71
C ILE A 6 3.25 7.68 3.30
N VAL A 7 4.41 7.77 2.62
CA VAL A 7 5.18 6.60 2.18
C VAL A 7 5.63 5.72 3.37
N ASN A 8 6.06 6.36 4.46
CA ASN A 8 6.48 5.67 5.68
C ASN A 8 5.29 4.97 6.36
N ASN A 9 4.16 5.67 6.49
CA ASN A 9 2.94 5.13 7.10
C ASN A 9 2.39 3.94 6.29
N LEU A 10 2.36 4.04 4.96
CA LEU A 10 2.02 2.94 4.05
C LEU A 10 2.91 1.72 4.30
N THR A 11 4.23 1.93 4.30
CA THR A 11 5.20 0.85 4.48
C THR A 11 5.08 0.20 5.86
N MET A 12 4.83 0.97 6.91
CA MET A 12 4.58 0.44 8.26
C MET A 12 3.29 -0.39 8.34
N ILE A 13 2.18 0.06 7.75
CA ILE A 13 0.92 -0.69 7.78
C ILE A 13 1.04 -2.03 7.06
N ILE A 14 1.75 -2.06 5.93
CA ILE A 14 1.97 -3.28 5.16
C ILE A 14 2.87 -4.25 5.94
N SER A 15 3.96 -3.76 6.56
CA SER A 15 4.95 -4.62 7.22
C SER A 15 4.56 -5.08 8.63
N SER A 16 3.86 -4.26 9.42
CA SER A 16 3.66 -4.53 10.85
C SER A 16 2.43 -5.38 11.20
N ASN A 17 1.38 -5.39 10.36
CA ASN A 17 0.05 -5.82 10.82
C ASN A 17 -0.54 -7.03 10.08
N MET A 18 0.13 -7.58 9.07
CA MET A 18 -0.57 -8.45 8.11
C MET A 18 0.11 -9.79 7.83
N ASP A 19 1.33 -10.07 8.32
CA ASP A 19 2.08 -11.30 7.97
C ASP A 19 2.11 -11.55 6.44
N VAL A 20 2.54 -10.52 5.73
CA VAL A 20 2.68 -10.51 4.27
C VAL A 20 4.14 -10.37 3.90
N PHE A 21 4.54 -11.09 2.85
CA PHE A 21 5.89 -10.96 2.30
C PHE A 21 5.87 -9.96 1.17
N ILE A 22 6.68 -8.91 1.27
CA ILE A 22 6.78 -7.86 0.26
C ILE A 22 7.89 -8.23 -0.73
N HIS A 23 7.52 -8.36 -2.00
CA HIS A 23 8.48 -8.62 -3.10
C HIS A 23 9.07 -7.32 -3.64
N SER A 24 8.23 -6.31 -3.82
CA SER A 24 8.68 -4.99 -4.30
C SER A 24 7.70 -3.89 -3.93
N ILE A 25 8.25 -2.70 -3.68
CA ILE A 25 7.51 -1.46 -3.52
C ILE A 25 8.13 -0.44 -4.46
N ASN A 26 7.32 0.12 -5.35
CA ASN A 26 7.70 1.29 -6.13
C ASN A 26 6.70 2.40 -5.84
N ILE A 27 7.18 3.56 -5.41
CA ILE A 27 6.37 4.75 -5.19
C ILE A 27 7.13 5.91 -5.81
N ALA A 28 6.46 6.64 -6.70
CA ALA A 28 6.93 7.87 -7.30
C ALA A 28 5.99 9.00 -6.90
N GLY A 29 6.54 10.20 -6.71
CA GLY A 29 5.74 11.38 -6.41
C GLY A 29 6.12 12.53 -7.30
N ASN A 30 5.12 13.30 -7.73
CA ASN A 30 5.32 14.57 -8.42
C ASN A 30 4.34 15.61 -7.85
N GLU A 31 4.86 16.77 -7.46
CA GLU A 31 4.07 17.91 -6.97
C GLU A 31 3.06 17.56 -5.85
N GLY A 32 3.40 16.60 -4.98
CA GLY A 32 2.58 16.21 -3.85
C GLY A 32 1.49 15.17 -4.15
N ILE A 33 1.44 14.65 -5.37
CA ILE A 33 0.69 13.44 -5.73
C ILE A 33 1.67 12.27 -5.74
N PHE A 34 1.26 11.13 -5.20
CA PHE A 34 2.07 9.91 -5.18
C PHE A 34 1.30 8.77 -5.81
N ASP A 35 1.99 8.04 -6.68
CA ASP A 35 1.52 6.82 -7.31
C ASP A 35 2.52 5.71 -7.06
N GLY A 36 2.03 4.49 -6.87
CA GLY A 36 2.91 3.37 -6.58
C GLY A 36 2.29 2.02 -6.84
N LYS A 37 3.17 1.02 -6.97
CA LYS A 37 2.81 -0.39 -7.11
C LYS A 37 3.50 -1.20 -6.04
N LEU A 38 2.72 -2.09 -5.42
CA LEU A 38 3.16 -3.00 -4.38
C LEU A 38 2.95 -4.43 -4.88
N SER A 39 4.01 -5.24 -4.85
CA SER A 39 3.95 -6.68 -5.11
C SER A 39 4.17 -7.44 -3.81
N ILE A 40 3.24 -8.32 -3.46
CA ILE A 40 3.21 -9.05 -2.19
C ILE A 40 2.76 -10.49 -2.39
N SER A 41 3.22 -11.38 -1.51
CA SER A 41 2.60 -12.68 -1.28
C SER A 41 1.62 -12.61 -0.12
N VAL A 42 0.42 -13.14 -0.36
CA VAL A 42 -0.66 -13.30 0.63
C VAL A 42 -1.10 -14.76 0.66
N LYS A 43 -1.49 -15.24 1.83
CA LYS A 43 -1.99 -16.61 2.05
C LYS A 43 -3.34 -16.86 1.40
N ASN A 44 -4.20 -15.84 1.34
CA ASN A 44 -5.55 -15.94 0.78
C ASN A 44 -6.16 -14.57 0.42
N ARG A 45 -7.33 -14.60 -0.22
CA ARG A 45 -8.06 -13.39 -0.64
C ARG A 45 -8.53 -12.54 0.54
N THR A 46 -8.84 -13.15 1.69
CA THR A 46 -9.30 -12.43 2.88
C THR A 46 -8.19 -11.53 3.43
N GLN A 47 -6.95 -12.04 3.50
CA GLN A 47 -5.79 -11.26 3.92
C GLN A 47 -5.53 -10.08 2.97
N LEU A 48 -5.61 -10.32 1.65
CA LEU A 48 -5.47 -9.26 0.65
C LEU A 48 -6.51 -8.15 0.84
N ASN A 49 -7.77 -8.52 1.02
CA ASN A 49 -8.85 -7.55 1.20
C ASN A 49 -8.65 -6.72 2.48
N LYS A 50 -8.24 -7.36 3.58
CA LYS A 50 -7.91 -6.65 4.83
C LYS A 50 -6.78 -5.64 4.62
N LEU A 51 -5.75 -6.00 3.86
CA LEU A 51 -4.64 -5.10 3.56
C LEU A 51 -5.12 -3.91 2.73
N ILE A 52 -5.88 -4.15 1.66
CA ILE A 52 -6.46 -3.09 0.82
C ILE A 52 -7.29 -2.11 1.66
N GLU A 53 -8.17 -2.62 2.53
CA GLU A 53 -8.99 -1.78 3.41
C GLU A 53 -8.17 -1.01 4.44
N SER A 54 -7.05 -1.58 4.92
CA SER A 54 -6.15 -0.87 5.84
C SER A 54 -5.38 0.25 5.14
N ILE A 55 -4.95 0.03 3.90
CA ILE A 55 -4.28 1.07 3.11
C ILE A 55 -5.26 2.21 2.77
N LYS A 56 -6.51 1.90 2.43
CA LYS A 56 -7.54 2.93 2.15
C LYS A 56 -7.85 3.84 3.34
N LYS A 57 -7.59 3.39 4.58
CA LYS A 57 -7.79 4.19 5.79
C LYS A 57 -6.65 5.15 6.09
N VAL A 58 -5.54 5.06 5.36
CA VAL A 58 -4.41 5.99 5.50
C VAL A 58 -4.83 7.35 4.97
N ASP A 59 -4.66 8.38 5.80
CA ASP A 59 -4.96 9.73 5.38
C ASP A 59 -4.12 10.13 4.16
N GLY A 60 -4.75 10.80 3.20
CA GLY A 60 -4.16 11.12 1.89
C GLY A 60 -4.24 10.01 0.83
N VAL A 61 -4.58 8.76 1.17
CA VAL A 61 -4.81 7.72 0.14
C VAL A 61 -6.16 7.93 -0.54
N LYS A 62 -6.14 8.22 -1.85
CA LYS A 62 -7.35 8.46 -2.65
C LYS A 62 -7.90 7.21 -3.33
N LYS A 63 -7.02 6.31 -3.78
CA LYS A 63 -7.39 5.13 -4.56
C LYS A 63 -6.47 3.96 -4.26
N VAL A 64 -7.03 2.76 -4.16
CA VAL A 64 -6.28 1.51 -4.03
C VAL A 64 -6.97 0.46 -4.88
N GLU A 65 -6.24 -0.13 -5.81
CA GLU A 65 -6.75 -1.15 -6.74
C GLU A 65 -5.82 -2.35 -6.78
N ARG A 66 -6.43 -3.54 -6.87
CA ARG A 66 -5.70 -4.77 -7.12
C ARG A 66 -5.36 -4.83 -8.61
N VAL A 67 -4.07 -4.80 -8.93
CA VAL A 67 -3.58 -5.03 -10.29
C VAL A 67 -3.31 -6.53 -10.44
N ASN A 68 -4.18 -7.27 -11.13
CA ASN A 68 -3.87 -8.64 -11.53
C ASN A 68 -2.87 -8.58 -12.70
N THR A 69 -1.63 -8.99 -12.48
CA THR A 69 -0.80 -9.52 -13.57
C THR A 69 -1.25 -10.96 -13.78
N MET A 70 -1.93 -11.20 -14.91
CA MET A 70 -2.20 -12.55 -15.42
C MET A 70 -0.90 -13.26 -15.77
#